data_AF-A0A4W5JZC7-F1
#
_entry.id   AF-A0A4W5JZC7-F1
#
_cell.length_a   1.000
_cell.length_b   1.000
_cell.length_c   1.000
_cell.angle_alpha   90.00
_cell.angle_beta   90.00
_cell.angle_gamma   90.00
#
_symmetry.space_group_name_H-M   'P 1'
#
loop_
_entity.id
_entity.type
_entity.pdbx_description
1 polymer ?
#
loop_
_entity_poly.entity_id
_entity_poly.type
_entity_poly.pdbx_seq_one_letter_code
_entity_poly.pdbx_strand_id
1 'polypeptide(L)'
;MESAVTNNWQVTARSVGSITGAAEFKRIIEEMDRRQEKRYVIDCEVDRINTILEQVWALHHRVGFSNVSLDKVFQGGANISGFQIVSPENPIVQQFLQRWERLDEREFPEAKNTPLKYTSALTHDAILVIAEAFRYLRRQRVDVSRRGGAGDCLANPAVPWSQGIDIERALKMVQVQGMTGNIQFDSYGRRSNYTIDVYEMRTGGPKK
;
A
#
# COMPACT_ATOMS: atom_id res chain seq x y z
N MET A 1 -6.87 -19.90 -4.81
CA MET A 1 -7.73 -21.08 -4.56
C MET A 1 -7.09 -22.38 -5.06
N GLU A 2 -6.42 -22.41 -6.21
CA GLU A 2 -5.76 -23.63 -6.73
C GLU A 2 -4.78 -24.29 -5.75
N SER A 3 -3.98 -23.49 -5.04
CA SER A 3 -3.06 -23.99 -4.00
C SER A 3 -3.77 -24.59 -2.78
N ALA A 4 -4.98 -24.12 -2.45
CA ALA A 4 -5.74 -24.63 -1.31
C ALA A 4 -6.35 -26.01 -1.64
N VAL A 5 -6.81 -26.19 -2.88
CA VAL A 5 -7.34 -27.46 -3.38
C VAL A 5 -6.24 -28.52 -3.43
N THR A 6 -5.05 -28.17 -3.92
CA THR A 6 -3.90 -29.08 -3.98
C THR A 6 -3.38 -29.49 -2.61
N ASN A 7 -3.49 -28.62 -1.60
CA ASN A 7 -3.05 -28.91 -0.23
C ASN A 7 -4.19 -29.38 0.71
N ASN A 8 -5.39 -29.62 0.17
CA ASN A 8 -6.59 -30.01 0.92
C ASN A 8 -6.90 -29.08 2.11
N TRP A 9 -6.66 -27.78 1.95
CA TRP A 9 -6.97 -26.77 2.96
C TRP A 9 -8.44 -26.37 2.88
N GLN A 10 -9.14 -26.44 4.01
CA GLN A 10 -10.47 -25.85 4.14
C GLN A 10 -10.33 -24.34 4.33
N VAL A 11 -10.90 -23.55 3.41
CA VAL A 11 -10.82 -22.09 3.43
C VAL A 11 -12.24 -21.52 3.41
N THR A 12 -12.57 -20.71 4.42
CA THR A 12 -13.80 -19.93 4.45
C THR A 12 -13.50 -18.50 3.96
N ALA A 13 -14.09 -18.10 2.83
CA ALA A 13 -13.98 -16.73 2.32
C ALA A 13 -15.25 -15.92 2.66
N ARG A 14 -15.07 -14.71 3.19
CA ARG A 14 -16.14 -13.76 3.48
C ARG A 14 -15.81 -12.41 2.84
N SER A 15 -16.67 -11.97 1.93
CA SER A 15 -16.59 -10.61 1.40
C SER A 15 -17.17 -9.63 2.43
N VAL A 16 -16.42 -8.58 2.74
CA VAL A 16 -16.80 -7.56 3.75
C VAL A 16 -16.93 -6.16 3.14
N GLY A 17 -16.93 -6.04 1.80
CA GLY A 17 -16.91 -4.75 1.11
C GLY A 17 -18.17 -3.90 1.34
N SER A 18 -19.34 -4.52 1.49
CA SER A 18 -20.61 -3.84 1.76
C SER A 18 -20.84 -3.54 3.24
N ILE A 19 -19.99 -4.05 4.14
CA ILE A 19 -20.17 -3.92 5.58
C ILE A 19 -19.75 -2.51 6.00
N THR A 20 -20.64 -1.80 6.69
CA THR A 20 -20.36 -0.46 7.22
C THR A 20 -20.40 -0.40 8.74
N GLY A 21 -20.98 -1.40 9.41
CA GLY A 21 -21.16 -1.43 10.86
C GLY A 21 -20.31 -2.47 11.59
N ALA A 22 -19.76 -2.10 12.74
CA ALA A 22 -18.99 -2.98 13.63
C ALA A 22 -19.75 -4.26 14.05
N ALA A 23 -21.09 -4.19 14.13
CA ALA A 23 -21.93 -5.31 14.53
C ALA A 23 -21.86 -6.50 13.56
N GLU A 24 -21.71 -6.25 12.25
CA GLU A 24 -21.59 -7.33 11.26
C GLU A 24 -20.22 -7.99 11.33
N PHE A 25 -19.15 -7.22 11.52
CA PHE A 25 -17.81 -7.78 11.78
C PHE A 25 -17.82 -8.69 13.01
N LYS A 26 -18.46 -8.25 14.09
CA LYS A 26 -18.63 -9.06 15.31
C LYS A 26 -19.35 -10.38 15.02
N ARG A 27 -20.46 -10.36 14.28
CA ARG A 27 -21.20 -11.59 13.89
C ARG A 27 -20.35 -12.56 13.09
N ILE A 28 -19.53 -12.05 12.16
CA ILE A 28 -18.60 -12.88 11.38
C ILE A 28 -17.56 -13.51 12.30
N ILE A 29 -16.94 -12.74 13.20
CA ILE A 29 -15.91 -13.26 14.10
C ILE A 29 -16.51 -14.30 15.07
N GLU A 30 -17.71 -14.07 15.60
CA GLU A 30 -18.43 -15.06 16.43
C GLU A 30 -18.82 -16.34 15.67
N GLU A 31 -19.14 -16.22 14.38
CA GLU A 31 -19.35 -17.39 13.51
C GLU A 31 -18.04 -18.17 13.32
N MET A 32 -16.93 -17.47 13.08
CA MET A 32 -15.62 -18.09 12.87
C MET A 32 -15.08 -18.75 14.14
N ASP A 33 -15.27 -18.13 15.31
CA ASP A 33 -14.86 -18.73 16.59
C ASP A 33 -15.67 -19.98 16.94
N ARG A 34 -16.99 -20.00 16.63
CA ARG A 34 -17.82 -21.22 16.75
C ARG A 34 -17.34 -22.36 15.86
N ARG A 35 -16.74 -22.05 14.71
CA ARG A 35 -16.11 -23.02 13.80
C ARG A 35 -14.68 -23.39 14.20
N GLN A 36 -14.19 -22.84 15.31
CA GLN A 36 -12.81 -23.00 15.80
C GLN A 36 -11.74 -22.50 14.81
N GLU A 37 -12.06 -21.50 13.99
CA GLU A 37 -11.08 -20.87 13.11
C GLU A 37 -10.08 -20.03 13.91
N LYS A 38 -8.78 -20.28 13.72
CA LYS A 38 -7.68 -19.62 14.47
C LYS A 38 -6.70 -18.85 13.60
N ARG A 39 -6.85 -18.90 12.27
CA ARG A 39 -5.95 -18.25 11.31
C ARG A 39 -6.77 -17.37 10.39
N TYR A 40 -6.44 -16.08 10.37
CA TYR A 40 -7.18 -15.09 9.61
C TYR A 40 -6.23 -14.40 8.63
N VAL A 41 -6.69 -14.25 7.39
CA VAL A 41 -6.07 -13.38 6.39
C VAL A 41 -7.03 -12.22 6.16
N ILE A 42 -6.60 -11.01 6.49
CA ILE A 42 -7.42 -9.81 6.40
C ILE A 42 -6.90 -8.97 5.22
N ASP A 43 -7.65 -9.00 4.12
CA ASP A 43 -7.40 -8.20 2.93
C ASP A 43 -8.43 -7.07 2.87
N CYS A 44 -8.11 -5.95 3.53
CA CYS A 44 -9.00 -4.81 3.72
C CYS A 44 -8.19 -3.50 3.78
N GLU A 45 -8.87 -2.38 3.54
CA GLU A 45 -8.33 -1.05 3.84
C GLU A 45 -8.01 -0.90 5.34
N VAL A 46 -7.01 -0.08 5.65
CA VAL A 46 -6.46 0.07 7.01
C VAL A 46 -7.53 0.41 8.05
N ASP A 47 -8.47 1.31 7.73
CA ASP A 47 -9.55 1.70 8.65
C ASP A 47 -10.48 0.54 9.01
N ARG A 48 -10.71 -0.38 8.05
CA ARG A 48 -11.50 -1.60 8.30
C ARG A 48 -10.70 -2.62 9.09
N ILE A 49 -9.40 -2.76 8.81
CA ILE A 49 -8.51 -3.63 9.59
C ILE A 49 -8.57 -3.23 11.06
N ASN A 50 -8.41 -1.94 11.37
CA ASN A 50 -8.51 -1.43 12.73
C ASN A 50 -9.85 -1.85 13.36
N THR A 51 -10.97 -1.54 12.71
CA THR A 51 -12.31 -1.90 13.18
C THR A 51 -12.47 -3.41 13.45
N ILE A 52 -11.98 -4.27 12.55
CA ILE A 52 -12.03 -5.73 12.70
C ILE A 52 -11.23 -6.16 13.94
N LEU A 53 -10.02 -5.64 14.08
CA LEU A 53 -9.13 -5.97 15.19
C LEU A 53 -9.70 -5.50 16.54
N GLU A 54 -10.39 -4.35 16.59
CA GLU A 54 -11.11 -3.93 17.80
C GLU A 54 -12.21 -4.94 18.18
N GLN A 55 -12.94 -5.49 17.20
CA GLN A 55 -13.96 -6.50 17.47
C GLN A 55 -13.36 -7.83 17.95
N VAL A 56 -12.24 -8.26 17.37
CA VAL A 56 -11.50 -9.46 17.81
C VAL A 56 -11.04 -9.30 19.27
N TRP A 57 -10.48 -8.14 19.60
CA TRP A 57 -10.07 -7.81 20.97
C TRP A 57 -11.24 -7.88 21.95
N ALA A 58 -12.35 -7.21 21.62
CA ALA A 58 -13.54 -7.15 22.46
C ALA A 58 -14.15 -8.53 22.74
N LEU A 59 -14.14 -9.43 21.74
CA LEU A 59 -14.64 -10.80 21.89
C LEU A 59 -13.80 -11.62 22.88
N HIS A 60 -12.47 -11.55 22.78
CA HIS A 60 -11.58 -12.35 23.62
C HIS A 60 -11.40 -11.80 25.04
N HIS A 61 -11.48 -10.48 25.23
CA HIS A 61 -11.19 -9.86 26.52
C HIS A 61 -12.45 -9.36 27.27
N ARG A 62 -13.64 -9.47 26.68
CA ARG A 62 -14.93 -9.02 27.27
C ARG A 62 -14.89 -7.57 27.79
N VAL A 63 -14.06 -6.70 27.20
CA VAL A 63 -13.91 -5.30 27.62
C VAL A 63 -14.72 -4.40 26.71
N GLY A 64 -15.40 -3.41 27.29
CA GLY A 64 -16.16 -2.38 26.55
C GLY A 64 -15.26 -1.56 25.62
N PHE A 65 -15.86 -1.13 24.50
CA PHE A 65 -15.25 -0.36 23.42
C PHE A 65 -14.42 0.82 23.94
N SER A 66 -13.10 0.70 23.87
CA SER A 66 -12.16 1.81 24.07
C SER A 66 -11.11 1.71 22.97
N ASN A 67 -11.10 2.69 22.05
CA ASN A 67 -10.21 2.79 20.87
C ASN A 67 -8.97 1.90 20.99
N VAL A 68 -8.98 0.81 20.23
CA VAL A 68 -8.00 -0.27 20.34
C VAL A 68 -6.95 -0.03 19.25
N SER A 69 -5.77 0.48 19.64
CA SER A 69 -4.62 0.48 18.75
C SER A 69 -4.13 -0.97 18.53
N LEU A 70 -3.37 -1.19 17.45
CA LEU A 70 -2.68 -2.46 17.19
C LEU A 70 -1.91 -2.99 18.43
N ASP A 71 -1.40 -2.07 19.26
CA ASP A 71 -0.68 -2.40 20.49
C ASP A 71 -1.53 -3.14 21.53
N LYS A 72 -2.84 -2.89 21.57
CA LYS A 72 -3.74 -3.56 22.52
C LYS A 72 -4.08 -4.97 22.04
N VAL A 73 -4.32 -5.19 20.74
CA VAL A 73 -4.57 -6.54 20.17
C VAL A 73 -3.37 -7.45 20.43
N PHE A 74 -2.17 -6.88 20.34
CA PHE A 74 -0.92 -7.56 20.62
C PHE A 74 -0.81 -8.05 22.09
N GLN A 75 -1.32 -7.28 23.06
CA GLN A 75 -1.34 -7.69 24.48
C GLN A 75 -2.16 -8.97 24.74
N GLY A 76 -2.99 -9.38 23.77
CA GLY A 76 -3.85 -10.58 23.84
C GLY A 76 -3.17 -11.87 23.43
N GLY A 77 -1.88 -11.83 23.07
CA GLY A 77 -1.09 -13.01 22.72
C GLY A 77 -1.35 -13.58 21.31
N ALA A 78 -2.04 -12.84 20.44
CA ALA A 78 -2.25 -13.23 19.05
C ALA A 78 -0.99 -12.92 18.19
N ASN A 79 -0.61 -13.85 17.32
CA ASN A 79 0.46 -13.62 16.35
C ASN A 79 -0.06 -12.76 15.19
N ILE A 80 0.59 -11.63 14.93
CA ILE A 80 0.26 -10.73 13.83
C ILE A 80 1.47 -10.65 12.90
N SER A 81 1.24 -10.95 11.63
CA SER A 81 2.24 -10.74 10.57
C SER A 81 1.70 -9.77 9.54
N GLY A 82 2.59 -8.96 8.97
CA GLY A 82 2.25 -7.95 7.97
C GLY A 82 3.34 -7.79 6.92
N PHE A 83 3.03 -6.99 5.90
CA PHE A 83 3.92 -6.71 4.79
C PHE A 83 4.26 -5.23 4.77
N GLN A 84 5.52 -4.89 4.48
CA GLN A 84 5.99 -3.52 4.40
C GLN A 84 6.88 -3.34 3.16
N ILE A 85 6.64 -2.26 2.41
CA ILE A 85 7.46 -1.89 1.24
C ILE A 85 8.36 -0.67 1.50
N VAL A 86 8.24 -0.03 2.67
CA VAL A 86 9.05 1.10 3.09
C VAL A 86 9.90 0.66 4.29
N SER A 87 11.20 0.46 4.07
CA SER A 87 12.14 0.08 5.12
C SER A 87 12.62 1.32 5.88
N PRO A 88 12.48 1.39 7.22
CA PRO A 88 13.04 2.47 8.04
C PRO A 88 14.57 2.58 7.98
N GLU A 89 15.25 1.50 7.60
CA GLU A 89 16.70 1.41 7.44
C GLU A 89 17.17 1.97 6.09
N ASN A 90 16.25 2.25 5.15
CA ASN A 90 16.60 2.83 3.86
C ASN A 90 17.11 4.28 4.04
N PRO A 91 18.34 4.61 3.62
CA PRO A 91 18.90 5.96 3.77
C PRO A 91 18.05 7.05 3.10
N ILE A 92 17.38 6.73 1.98
CA ILE A 92 16.48 7.68 1.28
C ILE A 92 15.28 8.01 2.16
N VAL A 93 14.71 7.01 2.85
CA VAL A 93 13.60 7.20 3.79
C VAL A 93 14.05 8.03 4.99
N GLN A 94 15.20 7.71 5.58
CA GLN A 94 15.74 8.47 6.72
C GLN A 94 15.98 9.94 6.37
N GLN A 95 16.58 10.20 5.21
CA GLN A 95 16.81 11.57 4.73
C GLN A 95 15.50 12.31 4.43
N PHE A 96 14.51 11.62 3.88
CA PHE A 96 13.19 12.19 3.63
C PHE A 96 12.50 12.57 4.94
N LEU A 97 12.48 11.68 5.93
CA LEU A 97 11.83 11.90 7.23
C LEU A 97 12.43 13.10 7.99
N GLN A 98 13.76 13.27 7.96
CA GLN A 98 14.42 14.45 8.57
C GLN A 98 13.92 15.79 8.01
N ARG A 99 13.48 15.82 6.74
CA ARG A 99 12.88 17.01 6.12
C ARG A 99 11.38 17.07 6.38
N TRP A 100 10.70 15.93 6.29
CA TRP A 100 9.27 15.79 6.53
C TRP A 100 8.84 16.31 7.92
N GLU A 101 9.65 16.02 8.94
CA GLU A 101 9.43 16.47 10.33
C GLU A 101 9.54 17.99 10.53
N ARG A 102 10.12 18.71 9.56
CA ARG A 102 10.35 20.16 9.62
C ARG A 102 9.34 20.96 8.79
N LEU A 103 8.44 20.30 8.07
CA LEU A 103 7.42 20.97 7.25
C LEU A 103 6.38 21.66 8.13
N ASP A 104 5.86 22.78 7.64
CA ASP A 104 4.73 23.48 8.27
C ASP A 104 3.43 22.75 7.92
N GLU A 105 2.72 22.25 8.94
CA GLU A 105 1.45 21.54 8.77
C GLU A 105 0.35 22.40 8.13
N ARG A 106 0.47 23.74 8.16
CA ARG A 106 -0.46 24.65 7.48
C ARG A 106 -0.32 24.60 5.96
N GLU A 107 0.89 24.37 5.47
CA GLU A 107 1.20 24.25 4.03
C GLU A 107 1.11 22.79 3.58
N PHE A 108 1.53 21.86 4.45
CA PHE A 108 1.54 20.42 4.21
C PHE A 108 0.72 19.69 5.28
N PRO A 109 -0.62 19.59 5.10
CA PRO A 109 -1.47 18.84 6.01
C PRO A 109 -1.00 17.39 6.17
N GLU A 110 -1.15 16.84 7.38
CA GLU A 110 -0.65 15.50 7.76
C GLU A 110 0.88 15.33 7.68
N ALA A 111 1.67 16.42 7.55
CA ALA A 111 3.12 16.34 7.74
C ALA A 111 3.50 16.28 9.22
N LYS A 112 4.80 16.08 9.49
CA LYS A 112 5.43 16.12 10.81
C LYS A 112 5.01 15.03 11.80
N ASN A 113 3.82 15.09 12.37
CA ASN A 113 3.40 14.22 13.47
C ASN A 113 2.63 12.97 13.01
N THR A 114 2.37 12.84 11.72
CA THR A 114 1.68 11.68 11.15
C THR A 114 2.70 10.68 10.58
N PRO A 115 2.58 9.37 10.90
CA PRO A 115 3.39 8.34 10.27
C PRO A 115 3.29 8.39 8.74
N LEU A 116 4.42 8.28 8.05
CA LEU A 116 4.47 8.29 6.60
C LEU A 116 3.74 7.06 6.04
N LYS A 117 2.64 7.29 5.30
CA LYS A 117 1.89 6.23 4.62
C LYS A 117 2.71 5.67 3.46
N TYR A 118 2.62 4.37 3.20
CA TYR A 118 3.30 3.74 2.06
C TYR A 118 2.83 4.33 0.72
N THR A 119 1.57 4.77 0.63
CA THR A 119 1.03 5.46 -0.54
C THR A 119 1.75 6.80 -0.78
N SER A 120 2.01 7.58 0.27
CA SER A 120 2.81 8.81 0.17
C SER A 120 4.25 8.54 -0.28
N ALA A 121 4.86 7.44 0.19
CA ALA A 121 6.18 7.02 -0.26
C ALA A 121 6.17 6.65 -1.76
N LEU A 122 5.15 5.92 -2.21
CA LEU A 122 4.94 5.63 -3.64
C LEU A 122 4.70 6.90 -4.47
N THR A 123 3.98 7.89 -3.95
CA THR A 123 3.78 9.18 -4.64
C THR A 123 5.08 9.93 -4.85
N HIS A 124 5.94 9.99 -3.84
CA HIS A 124 7.27 10.58 -3.98
C HIS A 124 8.12 9.82 -5.03
N ASP A 125 8.12 8.49 -4.97
CA ASP A 125 8.83 7.65 -5.93
C ASP A 125 8.28 7.82 -7.36
N ALA A 126 6.98 8.07 -7.52
CA ALA A 126 6.38 8.36 -8.82
C ALA A 126 6.93 9.67 -9.42
N ILE A 127 7.12 10.71 -8.61
CA ILE A 127 7.76 11.95 -9.07
C ILE A 127 9.21 11.72 -9.48
N LEU A 128 9.94 10.87 -8.75
CA LEU A 128 11.30 10.47 -9.12
C LEU A 128 11.34 9.77 -10.50
N VAL A 129 10.41 8.84 -10.74
CA VAL A 129 10.28 8.13 -12.02
C VAL A 129 9.95 9.08 -13.15
N ILE A 130 8.96 9.96 -12.97
CA ILE A 130 8.58 10.97 -13.97
C ILE A 130 9.78 11.86 -14.29
N ALA A 131 10.45 12.38 -13.26
CA ALA A 131 11.62 13.23 -13.46
C ALA A 131 12.73 12.53 -14.25
N GLU A 132 13.03 11.27 -13.95
CA GLU A 132 14.09 10.54 -14.65
C GLU A 132 13.70 10.18 -16.09
N ALA A 133 12.45 9.81 -16.35
CA ALA A 133 11.94 9.56 -17.69
C ALA A 133 12.06 10.80 -18.59
N PHE A 134 11.64 11.98 -18.08
CA PHE A 134 11.74 13.22 -18.85
C PHE A 134 13.19 13.73 -18.98
N ARG A 135 14.07 13.46 -18.02
CA ARG A 135 15.52 13.69 -18.19
C ARG A 135 16.08 12.80 -19.30
N TYR A 136 15.69 11.53 -19.36
CA TYR A 136 16.09 10.62 -20.43
C TYR A 136 15.63 11.12 -21.80
N LEU A 137 14.34 11.46 -21.96
CA LEU A 137 13.80 11.99 -23.22
C LEU A 137 14.53 13.26 -23.68
N ARG A 138 14.83 14.17 -22.74
CA ARG A 138 15.63 15.37 -23.03
C ARG A 138 17.04 15.03 -23.50
N ARG A 139 17.73 14.07 -22.86
CA ARG A 139 19.08 13.62 -23.26
C ARG A 139 19.05 13.01 -24.67
N GLN A 140 18.00 12.25 -25.00
CA GLN A 140 17.77 11.66 -26.32
C GLN A 140 17.25 12.65 -27.37
N ARG A 141 17.02 13.92 -26.99
CA ARG A 141 16.48 14.98 -27.87
C ARG A 141 15.12 14.62 -28.49
N VAL A 142 14.30 13.87 -27.75
CA VAL A 142 12.91 13.59 -28.16
C VAL A 142 12.06 14.84 -27.91
N ASP A 143 11.45 15.38 -28.96
CA ASP A 143 10.51 16.50 -28.84
C ASP A 143 9.18 15.98 -28.29
N VAL A 144 8.92 16.30 -27.02
CA VAL A 144 7.67 15.99 -26.31
C VAL A 144 6.67 17.15 -26.34
N SER A 145 6.98 18.24 -27.05
CA SER A 145 6.05 19.37 -27.17
C SER A 145 4.84 18.98 -28.00
N ARG A 146 3.65 19.26 -27.48
CA ARG A 146 2.42 19.11 -28.24
C ARG A 146 2.16 20.40 -29.02
N ARG A 147 2.05 20.30 -30.34
CA ARG A 147 1.66 21.41 -31.21
C ARG A 147 0.14 21.39 -31.39
N GLY A 148 -0.55 22.36 -30.81
CA GLY A 148 -2.02 22.48 -30.87
C GLY A 148 -2.77 21.87 -29.68
N GLY A 149 -4.10 22.00 -29.70
CA GLY A 149 -4.99 21.48 -28.65
C GLY A 149 -5.07 19.95 -28.63
N ALA A 150 -5.61 19.40 -27.55
CA ALA A 150 -5.68 17.95 -27.40
C ALA A 150 -6.73 17.25 -28.27
N GLY A 151 -7.67 18.01 -28.84
CA GLY A 151 -8.88 17.49 -29.44
C GLY A 151 -9.90 17.05 -28.39
N ASP A 152 -11.02 16.50 -28.86
CA ASP A 152 -12.03 15.87 -28.01
C ASP A 152 -11.62 14.42 -27.72
N CYS A 153 -11.77 13.97 -26.46
CA CYS A 153 -11.54 12.57 -26.10
C CYS A 153 -12.54 11.61 -26.76
N LEU A 154 -13.68 12.12 -27.25
CA LEU A 154 -14.70 11.38 -27.98
C LEU A 154 -14.60 11.55 -29.51
N ALA A 155 -13.51 12.13 -30.02
CA ALA A 155 -13.30 12.27 -31.46
C ALA A 155 -13.36 10.91 -32.16
N ASN A 156 -14.01 10.86 -33.32
CA ASN A 156 -14.14 9.66 -34.13
C ASN A 156 -13.70 9.94 -35.59
N PRO A 157 -12.58 9.36 -36.06
CA PRO A 157 -11.71 8.45 -35.32
C PRO A 157 -10.89 9.17 -34.25
N ALA A 158 -10.60 8.47 -33.14
CA ALA A 158 -9.63 8.95 -32.17
C ALA A 158 -8.23 8.91 -32.80
N VAL A 159 -7.50 10.03 -32.72
CA VAL A 159 -6.13 10.13 -33.25
C VAL A 159 -5.16 10.20 -32.06
N PRO A 160 -4.44 9.11 -31.73
CA PRO A 160 -3.48 9.10 -30.64
C PRO A 160 -2.34 10.08 -30.88
N TRP A 161 -1.83 10.67 -29.80
CA TRP A 161 -0.66 11.52 -29.86
C TRP A 161 0.60 10.66 -30.07
N SER A 162 1.34 10.90 -31.16
CA SER A 162 2.45 10.02 -31.57
C SER A 162 3.58 9.95 -30.55
N GLN A 163 3.87 11.03 -29.81
CA GLN A 163 4.89 11.03 -28.75
C GLN A 163 4.50 10.21 -27.51
N GLY A 164 3.21 9.83 -27.36
CA GLY A 164 2.74 9.08 -26.18
C GLY A 164 3.49 7.76 -25.98
N ILE A 165 3.83 7.06 -27.07
CA ILE A 165 4.55 5.78 -27.02
C ILE A 165 5.98 5.92 -26.51
N ASP A 166 6.67 7.01 -26.85
CA ASP A 166 8.03 7.27 -26.39
C ASP A 166 8.06 7.67 -24.92
N ILE A 167 7.04 8.40 -24.46
CA ILE A 167 6.86 8.74 -23.05
C ILE A 167 6.59 7.49 -22.22
N GLU A 168 5.66 6.64 -22.67
CA GLU A 168 5.36 5.36 -22.00
C GLU A 168 6.62 4.48 -21.90
N ARG A 169 7.36 4.34 -23.01
CA ARG A 169 8.60 3.57 -23.03
C ARG A 169 9.63 4.18 -22.08
N ALA A 170 9.81 5.49 -22.08
CA ALA A 170 10.74 6.17 -21.18
C ALA A 170 10.42 5.91 -19.71
N LEU A 171 9.14 5.95 -19.33
CA LEU A 171 8.68 5.64 -17.98
C LEU A 171 8.97 4.18 -17.60
N LYS A 172 8.65 3.22 -18.48
CA LYS A 172 8.86 1.78 -18.23
C LYS A 172 10.34 1.39 -18.16
N MET A 173 11.22 2.12 -18.85
CA MET A 173 12.67 1.90 -18.82
C MET A 173 13.37 2.47 -17.58
N VAL A 174 12.67 3.24 -16.74
CA VAL A 174 13.30 3.82 -15.54
C VAL A 174 13.67 2.71 -14.56
N GLN A 175 14.94 2.74 -14.13
CA GLN A 175 15.47 1.94 -13.05
C GLN A 175 16.18 2.85 -12.05
N VAL A 176 15.61 3.00 -10.84
CA VAL A 176 16.12 3.89 -9.80
C VAL A 176 15.92 3.29 -8.41
N GLN A 177 16.65 3.81 -7.41
CA GLN A 177 16.40 3.54 -5.99
C GLN A 177 15.56 4.67 -5.41
N GLY A 178 14.45 4.31 -4.75
CA GLY A 178 13.55 5.25 -4.07
C GLY A 178 13.28 4.86 -2.62
N MET A 179 12.23 5.44 -2.04
CA MET A 179 11.80 5.09 -0.69
C MET A 179 11.30 3.64 -0.60
N THR A 180 10.69 3.14 -1.68
CA THR A 180 10.21 1.76 -1.80
C THR A 180 11.25 0.79 -2.38
N GLY A 181 12.54 1.09 -2.17
CA GLY A 181 13.67 0.29 -2.64
C GLY A 181 13.89 0.39 -4.14
N ASN A 182 14.17 -0.74 -4.79
CA ASN A 182 14.37 -0.81 -6.23
C ASN A 182 13.06 -0.58 -7.00
N ILE A 183 13.07 0.37 -7.92
CA ILE A 183 11.94 0.73 -8.77
C ILE A 183 12.30 0.36 -10.21
N GLN A 184 11.59 -0.63 -10.73
CA GLN A 184 11.67 -1.11 -12.12
C GLN A 184 10.28 -1.53 -12.56
N PHE A 185 10.05 -1.53 -13.87
CA PHE A 185 8.79 -1.91 -14.48
C PHE A 185 8.99 -2.99 -15.54
N ASP A 186 7.99 -3.87 -15.69
CA ASP A 186 7.91 -4.80 -16.81
C ASP A 186 7.31 -4.14 -18.07
N SER A 187 7.16 -4.91 -19.15
CA SER A 187 6.56 -4.43 -20.40
C SER A 187 5.11 -3.98 -20.26
N TYR A 188 4.39 -4.43 -19.23
CA TYR A 188 3.02 -4.03 -18.90
C TYR A 188 2.95 -2.84 -17.95
N GLY A 189 4.08 -2.35 -17.43
CA GLY A 189 4.15 -1.27 -16.45
C GLY A 189 3.93 -1.72 -15.00
N ARG A 190 3.99 -3.03 -14.72
CA ARG A 190 3.92 -3.56 -13.35
C ARG A 190 5.29 -3.46 -12.69
N ARG A 191 5.32 -3.20 -11.38
CA ARG A 191 6.57 -3.23 -10.61
C ARG A 191 7.24 -4.61 -10.77
N SER A 192 8.53 -4.61 -11.08
CA SER A 192 9.37 -5.81 -11.17
C SER A 192 10.59 -5.66 -10.26
N ASN A 193 11.21 -6.78 -9.88
CA ASN A 193 12.45 -6.80 -9.08
C ASN A 193 12.37 -5.94 -7.80
N TYR A 194 11.22 -5.98 -7.12
CA TYR A 194 10.98 -5.27 -5.87
C TYR A 194 11.15 -6.21 -4.67
N THR A 195 11.24 -5.62 -3.48
CA THR A 195 11.30 -6.36 -2.21
C THR A 195 10.08 -5.99 -1.37
N ILE A 196 9.49 -7.00 -0.74
CA ILE A 196 8.48 -6.82 0.30
C ILE A 196 9.06 -7.43 1.56
N ASP A 197 9.14 -6.62 2.61
CA ASP A 197 9.56 -7.08 3.93
C ASP A 197 8.36 -7.70 4.64
N VAL A 198 8.60 -8.84 5.30
CA VAL A 198 7.62 -9.49 6.17
C VAL A 198 7.97 -9.11 7.60
N TYR A 199 6.98 -8.65 8.35
CA TYR A 199 7.14 -8.31 9.76
C TYR A 199 6.26 -9.20 10.62
N GLU A 200 6.77 -9.59 11.77
CA GLU A 200 6.05 -10.23 12.86
C GLU A 200 6.02 -9.28 14.06
N MET A 201 4.83 -9.07 14.64
CA MET A 201 4.69 -8.28 15.86
C MET A 201 5.13 -9.11 17.06
N ARG A 202 6.06 -8.58 17.87
CA ARG A 202 6.54 -9.18 19.11
C ARG A 202 6.43 -8.19 20.28
N THR A 203 6.71 -8.65 21.50
CA THR A 203 6.53 -7.88 22.75
C THR A 203 7.41 -6.64 22.84
N GLY A 204 8.42 -6.51 21.98
CA GLY A 204 9.27 -5.33 21.83
C GLY A 204 9.01 -4.51 20.56
N GLY A 205 7.91 -4.77 19.84
CA GLY A 205 7.55 -4.10 18.59
C GLY A 205 7.66 -4.99 17.34
N PRO A 206 7.46 -4.39 16.15
CA PRO A 206 7.59 -5.10 14.87
C PRO A 206 9.02 -5.58 14.65
N LYS A 207 9.18 -6.86 14.30
CA LYS A 207 10.46 -7.46 13.93
C LYS A 207 10.38 -8.01 12.52
N LYS A 208 11.35 -7.64 11.69
CA LYS A 208 11.59 -8.20 10.35
C LYS A 208 12.16 -9.61 10.42
#